data_AF-A0A174FPZ4-F1
#
_entry.id   AF-A0A174FPZ4-F1
#
_cell.length_a   1.000
_cell.length_b   1.000
_cell.length_c   1.000
_cell.angle_alpha   90.00
_cell.angle_beta   90.00
_cell.angle_gamma   90.00
#
_symmetry.space_group_name_H-M   'P 1'
#
loop_
_entity.id
_entity.type
_entity.pdbx_description
1 polymer ?
#
loop_
_entity_poly.entity_id
_entity_poly.type
_entity_poly.pdbx_seq_one_letter_code
_entity_poly.pdbx_strand_id
1 'polypeptide(L)' 'MHTLLENVGHEVENIDFIYFERAFSNEVRPQKGESKELYWFTKEEIESNDTIKPHVKVMALDALRILSNI' A
#
# COMPACT_ATOMS: atom_id res chain seq x y z
N MET A 1 -0.35 -9.04 10.93
CA MET A 1 -1.60 -8.27 10.91
C MET A 1 -1.27 -6.89 11.45
N HIS A 2 -1.46 -5.86 10.63
CA HIS A 2 -1.27 -4.47 11.06
C HIS A 2 -2.64 -3.82 11.25
N THR A 3 -2.75 -2.96 12.26
CA THR A 3 -3.95 -2.18 12.52
C THR A 3 -3.54 -0.71 12.52
N LEU A 4 -4.28 0.11 11.77
CA LEU A 4 -4.02 1.55 11.63
C LEU A 4 -5.26 2.32 12.08
N LEU A 5 -5.04 3.40 12.83
CA LEU A 5 -6.08 4.38 13.14
C LEU A 5 -5.80 5.61 12.26
N GLU A 6 -6.64 5.87 11.26
CA GLU A 6 -6.45 6.99 10.34
C GLU A 6 -7.77 7.63 9.87
N ASN A 7 -7.67 8.91 9.51
CA ASN A 7 -8.68 9.67 8.80
C ASN A 7 -8.55 9.44 7.27
N VAL A 8 -9.44 8.64 6.69
CA VAL A 8 -9.46 8.38 5.24
C VAL A 8 -10.26 9.47 4.52
N GLY A 9 -9.65 10.65 4.36
CA GLY A 9 -10.24 11.76 3.59
C GLY A 9 -11.42 12.47 4.24
N HIS A 10 -11.75 12.14 5.49
CA HIS A 10 -12.83 12.74 6.28
C HIS A 10 -12.38 12.93 7.74
N GLU A 11 -13.06 13.80 8.51
CA GLU A 11 -12.72 14.10 9.92
C GLU A 11 -13.10 12.98 10.91
N VAL A 12 -13.27 11.75 10.43
CA VAL A 12 -13.62 10.58 11.25
C VAL A 12 -12.48 9.60 11.25
N GLU A 13 -12.05 9.18 12.44
CA GLU A 13 -11.04 8.15 12.62
C GLU A 13 -11.64 6.77 12.34
N ASN A 14 -10.96 5.98 11.52
CA ASN A 14 -11.34 4.61 11.20
C ASN A 14 -10.25 3.64 11.67
N ILE A 15 -10.68 2.46 12.10
CA ILE A 15 -9.77 1.34 12.36
C ILE A 15 -9.65 0.53 11.07
N ASP A 16 -8.46 0.56 10.48
CA ASP A 16 -8.13 -0.18 9.27
C ASP A 16 -7.34 -1.45 9.60
N PHE A 17 -7.80 -2.57 9.07
CA PHE A 17 -7.10 -3.85 9.13
C PHE A 17 -6.32 -4.07 7.84
N ILE A 18 -5.01 -4.24 7.97
CA ILE A 18 -4.10 -4.25 6.83
C ILE A 18 -3.55 -5.66 6.60
N TYR A 19 -3.71 -6.12 5.37
CA TYR A 19 -3.35 -7.44 4.87
C TYR A 19 -2.30 -7.31 3.78
N PHE A 20 -1.37 -8.27 3.73
CA PHE A 20 -0.33 -8.35 2.70
C PHE A 20 -0.59 -9.59 1.86
N GLU A 21 -0.64 -9.43 0.54
CA GLU A 21 -0.94 -10.50 -0.41
C GLU A 21 -0.03 -10.45 -1.63
N ARG A 22 0.08 -11.58 -2.34
CA ARG A 22 0.81 -11.69 -3.62
C ARG A 22 -0.18 -11.68 -4.79
N ALA A 23 0.21 -11.06 -5.89
CA ALA A 23 -0.49 -11.15 -7.16
C ALA A 23 0.26 -12.08 -8.13
N PHE A 24 -0.49 -12.80 -8.98
CA PHE A 24 0.10 -13.65 -10.02
C PHE A 24 0.52 -12.88 -11.29
N SER A 25 0.07 -11.62 -11.43
CA SER A 25 0.31 -10.77 -12.59
C SER A 25 0.34 -9.30 -12.16
N ASN A 26 1.07 -8.49 -12.94
CA ASN A 26 1.12 -7.03 -12.78
C ASN A 26 -0.01 -6.30 -13.53
N GLU A 27 -0.84 -7.01 -14.29
CA GLU A 27 -1.97 -6.43 -15.02
C GLU A 27 -3.05 -5.95 -14.05
N VAL A 28 -3.44 -4.67 -14.18
CA VAL A 28 -4.48 -4.02 -13.37
C VAL A 28 -5.66 -3.61 -14.24
N ARG A 29 -6.88 -3.82 -13.74
CA ARG A 29 -8.14 -3.46 -14.43
C ARG A 29 -9.11 -2.79 -13.44
N PRO A 30 -8.88 -1.52 -13.06
CA PRO A 30 -9.73 -0.82 -12.11
C PRO A 30 -11.17 -0.72 -12.62
N GLN A 31 -12.14 -0.85 -11.71
CA GLN A 31 -13.56 -0.79 -12.05
C GLN A 31 -14.05 0.65 -12.24
N LYS A 32 -15.29 0.80 -12.71
CA LYS A 32 -15.92 2.11 -12.89
C LYS A 32 -16.07 2.80 -11.52
N GLY A 33 -15.51 4.00 -11.39
CA GLY A 33 -15.54 4.78 -10.15
C GLY A 33 -14.28 4.65 -9.29
N GLU A 34 -13.39 3.72 -9.63
CA GLU A 34 -12.11 3.53 -8.96
C GLU A 34 -11.02 4.45 -9.50
N SER A 35 -9.95 4.62 -8.72
CA SER A 35 -8.72 5.27 -9.20
C SER A 35 -8.16 4.52 -10.41
N LYS A 36 -7.68 5.28 -11.39
CA LYS A 36 -6.99 4.76 -12.58
C LYS A 36 -5.48 4.88 -12.50
N GLU A 37 -4.97 5.54 -11.46
CA GLU A 37 -3.55 5.75 -11.22
C GLU A 37 -3.04 4.62 -10.30
N LEU A 38 -2.64 3.51 -10.92
CA LEU A 38 -2.06 2.36 -10.22
C LEU A 38 -0.61 2.16 -10.69
N TYR A 39 0.28 1.99 -9.73
CA TYR A 39 1.71 1.82 -9.97
C TYR A 39 2.25 0.67 -9.14
N TRP A 40 3.16 -0.10 -9.72
CA TRP A 40 4.00 -1.05 -9.00
C TRP A 40 5.32 -0.36 -8.67
N PHE A 41 5.81 -0.55 -7.45
CA PHE A 41 7.06 0.05 -7.00
C PHE A 41 8.06 -1.02 -6.59
N THR A 42 9.34 -0.83 -6.92
CA THR A 42 10.45 -1.56 -6.31
C THR A 42 10.71 -1.04 -4.90
N LYS A 43 11.55 -1.76 -4.14
CA LYS A 43 11.99 -1.33 -2.80
C LYS A 43 12.63 0.06 -2.83
N GLU A 44 13.55 0.28 -3.76
CA GLU A 44 14.31 1.53 -3.91
C GLU A 44 13.40 2.70 -4.29
N GLU A 45 12.40 2.44 -5.12
CA GLU A 45 11.38 3.44 -5.48
C GLU A 45 10.52 3.81 -4.27
N ILE A 46 10.13 2.87 -3.42
CA ILE A 46 9.39 3.17 -2.19
C ILE A 46 10.24 4.01 -1.22
N GLU A 47 11.50 3.63 -1.02
CA GLU A 47 12.41 4.32 -0.10
C GLU A 47 12.62 5.77 -0.53
N SER A 48 12.88 5.99 -1.82
CA SER A 48 13.19 7.29 -2.41
C SER A 48 11.96 8.20 -2.67
N ASN A 49 10.73 7.70 -2.58
CA ASN A 49 9.55 8.47 -3.00
C ASN A 49 9.01 9.41 -1.92
N ASP A 50 9.27 10.71 -2.02
CA ASP A 50 8.85 11.71 -1.00
C ASP A 50 7.33 11.98 -0.93
N THR A 51 6.54 11.45 -1.87
CA THR A 51 5.08 11.68 -1.92
C THR A 51 4.29 10.62 -1.16
N ILE A 52 4.86 9.42 -0.95
CA ILE A 52 4.20 8.35 -0.19
C ILE A 52 4.25 8.70 1.30
N LYS A 53 3.08 8.66 1.96
CA LYS A 53 2.98 8.89 3.41
C LYS A 53 3.92 7.95 4.19
N PRO A 54 4.62 8.43 5.23
CA PRO A 54 5.63 7.63 5.93
C PRO A 54 5.14 6.26 6.45
N HIS A 55 3.94 6.19 7.03
CA HIS A 55 3.41 4.92 7.52
C HIS A 55 3.09 3.94 6.38
N VAL A 56 2.65 4.42 5.21
CA VAL A 56 2.42 3.59 4.02
C VAL A 56 3.74 3.02 3.52
N LYS A 57 4.83 3.80 3.51
CA LYS A 57 6.17 3.30 3.16
C LYS A 57 6.60 2.15 4.06
N VAL A 58 6.47 2.32 5.39
CA VAL A 58 6.83 1.28 6.36
C VAL A 58 6.08 -0.01 6.06
N MET A 59 4.77 0.07 5.83
CA MET A 59 3.94 -1.10 5.54
C MET A 59 4.28 -1.75 4.20
N ALA A 60 4.56 -0.97 3.15
CA ALA A 60 4.94 -1.49 1.84
C ALA A 60 6.29 -2.23 1.90
N LEU A 61 7.27 -1.67 2.62
CA LEU A 61 8.58 -2.31 2.82
C LEU A 61 8.46 -3.59 3.67
N ASP A 62 7.61 -3.60 4.69
CA ASP A 62 7.31 -4.80 5.46
C ASP A 62 6.61 -5.88 4.62
N ALA A 63 5.68 -5.48 3.75
CA ALA A 63 5.05 -6.41 2.81
C ALA A 63 6.08 -7.06 1.88
N LEU A 64 7.01 -6.28 1.32
CA LEU A 64 8.10 -6.80 0.49
C LEU A 64 8.99 -7.77 1.27
N ARG A 65 9.39 -7.43 2.50
CA ARG A 65 10.21 -8.29 3.36
C ARG A 65 9.50 -9.62 3.67
N ILE A 66 8.25 -9.57 4.10
CA ILE A 66 7.47 -10.75 4.50
C ILE A 66 7.14 -11.63 3.29
N LEU A 67 6.69 -11.02 2.20
CA LEU A 67 6.18 -11.75 1.05
C LEU A 67 7.25 -12.10 0.03
N SER A 68 8.44 -11.51 0.06
CA SER A 68 9.48 -11.86 -0.92
C SER A 68 10.51 -12.86 -0.38
N ASN A 69 10.43 -13.24 0.90
CA ASN A 69 11.45 -14.04 1.60
C ASN A 69 12.87 -13.45 1.41
N ILE A 70 13.00 -12.13 1.46
CA ILE A 70 14.27 -11.40 1.43
C ILE A 70 14.59 -10.91 2.84
#